data_AF-B7ASC9-F1
#
_entry.id   AF-B7ASC9-F1
#
_cell.length_a   1.000
_cell.length_b   1.000
_cell.length_c   1.000
_cell.angle_alpha   90.00
_cell.angle_beta   90.00
_cell.angle_gamma   90.00
#
_symmetry.space_group_name_H-M   'P 1'
#
loop_
_entity.id
_entity.type
_entity.pdbx_description
1 polymer ?
#
loop_
_entity_poly.entity_id
_entity_poly.type
_entity_poly.pdbx_seq_one_letter_code
_entity_poly.pdbx_strand_id
1 'polypeptide(L)'
;MQIWKQYWDRISISILSPAGRLFDLPDVTDSVIRIHTDNTTLLIYNGLPSPFAIMQEIYFDFIPDSEYIGSGIWRFILTPQKIISGEYNIWLPASAALNNATGFLAPNSEKTFTIPSTASRAISVGAYNSSNNSYAAFSGRGYSLTGAGFALAKPDICAPGVSINAGGRTFTGTSFATPFVTGSAAIMMEWGIVRGNDPFLYGEKLKAYLINGAKPLPGYKEVPNASTGWGALCTRSSLPL
;
A
#
# COMPACT_ATOMS: atom_id res chain seq x y z
N MET A 1 -6.73 -6.76 -11.79
CA MET A 1 -7.43 -5.95 -10.76
C MET A 1 -7.86 -6.87 -9.64
N GLN A 2 -7.88 -6.41 -8.41
CA GLN A 2 -8.25 -7.20 -7.23
C GLN A 2 -9.36 -6.51 -6.45
N ILE A 3 -10.35 -7.28 -6.01
CA ILE A 3 -11.33 -6.86 -5.00
C ILE A 3 -11.09 -7.68 -3.75
N TRP A 4 -10.95 -7.01 -2.60
CA TRP A 4 -10.85 -7.65 -1.30
C TRP A 4 -11.99 -7.21 -0.41
N LYS A 5 -12.66 -8.16 0.22
CA LYS A 5 -13.73 -7.91 1.18
C LYS A 5 -13.65 -8.91 2.33
N GLN A 6 -14.41 -8.68 3.38
CA GLN A 6 -14.60 -9.70 4.40
C GLN A 6 -15.37 -10.91 3.83
N TYR A 7 -15.00 -12.13 4.23
CA TYR A 7 -15.62 -13.33 3.67
C TYR A 7 -17.11 -13.46 4.02
N TRP A 8 -17.50 -13.01 5.22
CA TRP A 8 -18.88 -13.07 5.70
C TRP A 8 -19.84 -12.09 4.99
N ASP A 9 -19.31 -11.07 4.31
CA ASP A 9 -20.08 -10.15 3.48
C ASP A 9 -20.36 -10.80 2.12
N ARG A 10 -21.62 -10.99 1.74
CA ARG A 10 -22.02 -11.49 0.42
C ARG A 10 -22.43 -10.33 -0.48
N ILE A 11 -21.84 -10.29 -1.66
CA ILE A 11 -22.12 -9.33 -2.72
C ILE A 11 -22.32 -10.09 -4.03
N SER A 12 -23.22 -9.62 -4.89
CA SER A 12 -23.21 -9.97 -6.30
C SER A 12 -22.41 -8.93 -7.07
N ILE A 13 -21.76 -9.35 -8.15
CA ILE A 13 -20.91 -8.49 -8.97
C ILE A 13 -21.43 -8.55 -10.39
N SER A 14 -21.64 -7.38 -10.98
CA SER A 14 -21.92 -7.23 -12.41
C SER A 14 -20.86 -6.34 -13.06
N ILE A 15 -20.54 -6.62 -14.31
CA ILE A 15 -19.52 -5.91 -15.08
C ILE A 15 -20.19 -5.26 -16.28
N LEU A 16 -20.12 -3.94 -16.37
CA LEU A 16 -20.50 -3.20 -17.57
C LEU A 16 -19.23 -2.90 -18.38
N SER A 17 -19.14 -3.51 -19.56
CA SER A 17 -18.06 -3.26 -20.51
C SER A 17 -18.15 -1.84 -21.11
N PRO A 18 -17.06 -1.30 -21.68
CA PRO A 18 -17.09 -0.02 -22.39
C PRO A 18 -18.11 0.05 -23.54
N ALA A 19 -18.42 -1.09 -24.16
CA ALA A 19 -19.44 -1.21 -25.21
C ALA A 19 -20.88 -1.19 -24.68
N GLY A 20 -21.08 -1.09 -23.36
CA GLY A 20 -22.41 -1.04 -22.74
C GLY A 20 -23.06 -2.41 -22.49
N ARG A 21 -22.34 -3.52 -22.69
CA ARG A 21 -22.82 -4.86 -22.37
C ARG A 21 -22.61 -5.18 -20.90
N LEU A 22 -23.66 -5.66 -20.23
CA LEU A 22 -23.69 -6.05 -18.83
C LEU A 22 -23.50 -7.56 -18.69
N PHE A 23 -22.63 -7.98 -17.78
CA PHE A 23 -22.37 -9.38 -17.46
C PHE A 23 -22.49 -9.60 -15.96
N ASP A 24 -23.41 -10.46 -15.53
CA ASP A 24 -23.54 -10.85 -14.14
C ASP A 24 -22.61 -12.01 -13.81
N LEU A 25 -21.87 -11.91 -12.70
CA LEU A 25 -21.06 -13.02 -12.23
C LEU A 25 -21.95 -14.06 -11.54
N PRO A 26 -21.78 -15.36 -11.85
CA PRO A 26 -22.44 -16.41 -11.11
C PRO A 26 -21.98 -16.41 -9.64
N ASP A 27 -22.90 -16.70 -8.72
CA ASP A 27 -22.63 -16.81 -7.29
C ASP A 27 -21.98 -18.15 -6.96
N VAL A 28 -20.74 -18.33 -7.44
CA VAL A 28 -19.92 -19.53 -7.24
C VAL A 28 -18.56 -19.14 -6.68
N THR A 29 -18.14 -19.77 -5.59
CA THR A 29 -16.82 -19.61 -4.98
C THR A 29 -15.87 -20.74 -5.39
N ASP A 30 -14.58 -20.53 -5.17
CA ASP A 30 -13.50 -21.45 -5.54
C ASP A 30 -13.54 -21.85 -7.03
N SER A 31 -13.87 -20.87 -7.86
CA SER A 31 -14.19 -21.07 -9.27
C SER A 31 -13.49 -20.06 -10.16
N VAL A 32 -13.18 -20.49 -11.38
CA VAL A 32 -12.68 -19.62 -12.45
C VAL A 32 -13.84 -19.33 -13.40
N ILE A 33 -14.20 -18.06 -13.50
CA ILE A 33 -15.25 -17.58 -14.39
C ILE A 33 -14.57 -16.89 -15.58
N ARG A 34 -14.93 -17.28 -16.80
CA ARG A 34 -14.45 -16.64 -18.01
C ARG A 34 -15.60 -15.91 -18.69
N ILE A 35 -15.41 -14.61 -18.92
CA ILE A 35 -16.36 -13.75 -19.64
C ILE A 35 -15.68 -13.19 -20.88
N HIS A 36 -16.24 -13.47 -22.04
CA HIS A 36 -15.80 -12.86 -23.28
C HIS A 36 -16.60 -11.58 -23.51
N THR A 37 -15.89 -10.45 -23.56
CA THR A 37 -16.47 -9.17 -23.99
C THR A 37 -16.24 -8.99 -25.49
N ASP A 38 -16.06 -7.76 -25.99
CA ASP A 38 -15.96 -7.49 -27.44
C ASP A 38 -14.54 -7.69 -27.95
N ASN A 39 -13.56 -7.33 -27.12
CA ASN A 39 -12.13 -7.38 -27.43
C ASN A 39 -11.27 -7.72 -26.19
N THR A 40 -11.90 -8.21 -25.13
CA THR A 40 -11.23 -8.54 -23.89
C THR A 40 -11.92 -9.73 -23.26
N THR A 41 -11.13 -10.74 -22.93
CA THR A 41 -11.53 -11.86 -22.10
C THR A 41 -11.20 -11.54 -20.65
N LEU A 42 -12.21 -11.55 -19.79
CA LEU A 42 -12.02 -11.47 -18.34
C LEU A 42 -11.88 -12.88 -17.78
N LEU A 43 -10.79 -13.13 -17.08
CA LEU A 43 -10.59 -14.34 -16.29
C LEU A 43 -10.70 -13.97 -14.81
N ILE A 44 -11.73 -14.47 -14.15
CA ILE A 44 -12.12 -14.05 -12.81
C ILE A 44 -11.98 -15.23 -11.87
N TYR A 45 -11.11 -15.08 -10.89
CA TYR A 45 -10.88 -16.06 -9.85
C TYR A 45 -11.63 -15.60 -8.60
N ASN A 46 -12.73 -16.29 -8.26
CA ASN A 46 -13.47 -16.03 -7.05
C ASN A 46 -12.96 -16.95 -5.94
N GLY A 47 -11.91 -16.52 -5.23
CA GLY A 47 -11.18 -17.37 -4.29
C GLY A 47 -11.94 -17.61 -2.98
N LEU A 48 -11.51 -18.60 -2.21
CA LEU A 48 -11.84 -18.74 -0.80
C LEU A 48 -10.81 -17.99 0.07
N PRO A 49 -11.15 -17.67 1.34
CA PRO A 49 -10.16 -17.19 2.29
C PRO A 49 -9.02 -18.21 2.44
N SER A 50 -7.80 -17.72 2.56
CA SER A 50 -6.65 -18.58 2.85
C SER A 50 -6.64 -19.02 4.32
N PRO A 51 -5.90 -20.08 4.70
CA PRO A 51 -5.73 -20.48 6.11
C PRO A 51 -5.15 -19.38 7.03
N PHE A 52 -4.61 -18.30 6.47
CA PHE A 52 -3.94 -17.23 7.20
C PHE A 52 -4.68 -15.89 7.13
N ALA A 53 -5.78 -15.80 6.38
CA ALA A 53 -6.51 -14.55 6.19
C ALA A 53 -8.02 -14.80 6.08
N ILE A 54 -8.81 -14.08 6.88
CA ILE A 54 -10.28 -14.13 6.88
C ILE A 54 -10.92 -13.33 5.73
N MET A 55 -10.12 -12.53 5.01
CA MET A 55 -10.56 -11.78 3.85
C MET A 55 -10.59 -12.67 2.61
N GLN A 56 -11.51 -12.36 1.71
CA GLN A 56 -11.66 -13.01 0.42
C GLN A 56 -11.09 -12.13 -0.68
N GLU A 57 -10.32 -12.73 -1.59
CA GLU A 57 -9.86 -12.10 -2.83
C GLU A 57 -10.75 -12.53 -4.01
N ILE A 58 -11.13 -11.55 -4.83
CA ILE A 58 -11.70 -11.76 -6.16
C ILE A 58 -10.74 -11.10 -7.15
N TYR A 59 -10.02 -11.93 -7.91
CA TYR A 59 -9.00 -11.49 -8.85
C TYR A 59 -9.55 -11.45 -10.26
N PHE A 60 -9.32 -10.35 -10.97
CA PHE A 60 -9.73 -10.13 -12.35
C PHE A 60 -8.48 -9.96 -13.21
N ASP A 61 -8.26 -10.91 -14.11
CA ASP A 61 -7.31 -10.79 -15.20
C ASP A 61 -8.01 -10.28 -16.45
N PHE A 62 -7.39 -9.33 -17.15
CA PHE A 62 -7.92 -8.72 -18.37
C PHE A 62 -7.02 -9.13 -19.51
N ILE A 63 -7.48 -10.08 -20.31
CA ILE A 63 -6.71 -10.66 -21.40
C ILE A 63 -7.21 -10.02 -22.69
N PRO A 64 -6.37 -9.25 -23.41
CA PRO A 64 -6.77 -8.72 -24.70
C PRO A 64 -6.93 -9.86 -25.71
N ASP A 65 -7.98 -9.81 -26.53
CA ASP A 65 -8.15 -10.81 -27.59
C ASP A 65 -7.18 -10.58 -28.77
N SER A 66 -6.56 -9.40 -28.81
CA SER A 66 -5.48 -9.03 -29.74
C SER A 66 -4.33 -8.33 -29.00
N GLU A 67 -4.15 -7.02 -29.18
CA GLU A 67 -3.02 -6.27 -28.61
C GLU A 67 -3.37 -5.49 -27.34
N TYR A 68 -4.59 -4.93 -27.27
CA TYR A 68 -4.99 -4.05 -26.17
C TYR A 68 -6.32 -4.47 -25.57
N ILE A 69 -6.43 -4.27 -24.25
CA ILE A 69 -7.71 -4.34 -23.54
C ILE A 69 -8.63 -3.25 -24.12
N GLY A 70 -9.93 -3.54 -24.20
CA GLY A 70 -10.93 -2.58 -24.64
C GLY A 70 -10.85 -1.27 -23.89
N SER A 71 -10.51 -0.20 -24.61
CA SER A 71 -10.42 1.14 -24.04
C SER A 71 -11.79 1.68 -23.66
N GLY A 72 -11.86 2.40 -22.54
CA GLY A 72 -13.05 3.10 -22.10
C GLY A 72 -13.37 2.84 -20.63
N ILE A 73 -14.60 3.15 -20.24
CA ILE A 73 -15.04 3.06 -18.84
C ILE A 73 -15.60 1.66 -18.58
N TRP A 74 -14.83 0.85 -17.87
CA TRP A 74 -15.31 -0.39 -17.25
C TRP A 74 -16.01 -0.06 -15.93
N ARG A 75 -17.21 -0.58 -15.69
CA ARG A 75 -17.91 -0.41 -14.41
C ARG A 75 -18.10 -1.75 -13.72
N PHE A 76 -17.67 -1.80 -12.45
CA PHE A 76 -17.88 -2.93 -11.55
C PHE A 76 -19.00 -2.56 -10.58
N ILE A 77 -20.14 -3.22 -10.68
CA ILE A 77 -21.34 -2.94 -9.89
C ILE A 77 -21.37 -3.99 -8.77
N LEU A 78 -21.17 -3.55 -7.53
CA LEU A 78 -21.22 -4.41 -6.35
C LEU A 78 -22.58 -4.23 -5.67
N THR A 79 -23.43 -5.25 -5.72
CA THR A 79 -24.77 -5.22 -5.13
C THR A 79 -24.79 -6.03 -3.84
N PRO A 80 -25.15 -5.43 -2.69
CA PRO A 80 -25.15 -6.12 -1.40
C PRO A 80 -26.24 -7.20 -1.36
N GLN A 81 -25.87 -8.41 -0.89
CA GLN A 81 -26.80 -9.52 -0.64
C GLN A 81 -26.96 -9.78 0.86
N LYS A 82 -25.84 -9.83 1.59
CA LYS A 82 -25.80 -9.91 3.06
C LYS A 82 -24.57 -9.19 3.56
N ILE A 83 -24.73 -8.14 4.36
CA ILE A 83 -23.62 -7.31 4.82
C ILE A 83 -23.60 -7.28 6.35
N ILE A 84 -22.44 -7.54 6.93
CA ILE A 84 -22.14 -7.35 8.34
C ILE A 84 -21.22 -6.13 8.50
N SER A 85 -20.09 -6.08 7.77
CA SER A 85 -19.13 -4.96 7.84
C SER A 85 -19.25 -3.99 6.68
N GLY A 86 -19.41 -4.49 5.45
CA GLY A 86 -19.57 -3.67 4.25
C GLY A 86 -18.28 -3.06 3.72
N GLU A 87 -17.14 -3.31 4.37
CA GLU A 87 -15.84 -2.83 3.91
C GLU A 87 -15.31 -3.68 2.75
N TYR A 88 -14.89 -3.01 1.69
CA TYR A 88 -14.16 -3.60 0.58
C TYR A 88 -13.06 -2.65 0.11
N ASN A 89 -12.06 -3.20 -0.58
CA ASN A 89 -11.00 -2.45 -1.22
C ASN A 89 -10.81 -2.99 -2.63
N ILE A 90 -10.48 -2.10 -3.57
CA ILE A 90 -10.22 -2.47 -4.96
C ILE A 90 -8.87 -1.89 -5.35
N TRP A 91 -7.98 -2.72 -5.87
CA TRP A 91 -6.68 -2.30 -6.36
C TRP A 91 -6.48 -2.67 -7.83
N LEU A 92 -5.90 -1.74 -8.56
CA LEU A 92 -5.23 -2.01 -9.82
C LEU A 92 -3.76 -2.39 -9.53
N PRO A 93 -3.07 -3.05 -10.48
CA PRO A 93 -1.62 -3.22 -10.40
C PRO A 93 -0.89 -1.89 -10.20
N ALA A 94 0.38 -1.96 -9.79
CA ALA A 94 1.23 -0.78 -9.65
C ALA A 94 1.26 0.03 -10.95
N SER A 95 1.27 1.36 -10.85
CA SER A 95 1.18 2.28 -12.00
C SER A 95 2.25 2.03 -13.07
N ALA A 96 3.43 1.52 -12.69
CA ALA A 96 4.50 1.16 -13.63
C ALA A 96 4.12 0.04 -14.62
N ALA A 97 3.10 -0.77 -14.31
CA ALA A 97 2.56 -1.80 -15.19
C ALA A 97 1.34 -1.35 -16.00
N LEU A 98 0.92 -0.09 -15.85
CA LEU A 98 -0.28 0.47 -16.45
C LEU A 98 0.07 1.63 -17.38
N ASN A 99 -0.82 1.93 -18.33
CA ASN A 99 -0.74 3.19 -19.06
C ASN A 99 -1.23 4.36 -18.18
N ASN A 100 -0.84 5.60 -18.53
CA ASN A 100 -1.17 6.80 -17.75
C ASN A 100 -2.68 7.09 -17.62
N ALA A 101 -3.51 6.57 -18.54
CA ALA A 101 -4.94 6.79 -18.54
C ALA A 101 -5.73 5.73 -17.75
N THR A 102 -5.05 4.67 -17.26
CA THR A 102 -5.70 3.58 -16.53
C THR A 102 -5.70 3.88 -15.04
N GLY A 103 -6.88 4.18 -14.50
CA GLY A 103 -7.09 4.45 -13.09
C GLY A 103 -8.57 4.43 -12.73
N PHE A 104 -8.86 4.50 -11.43
CA PHE A 104 -10.23 4.69 -10.97
C PHE A 104 -10.67 6.14 -11.21
N LEU A 105 -11.92 6.34 -11.62
CA LEU A 105 -12.51 7.68 -11.80
C LEU A 105 -12.64 8.44 -10.47
N ALA A 106 -12.83 7.71 -9.37
CA ALA A 106 -12.89 8.23 -8.02
C ALA A 106 -11.96 7.40 -7.10
N PRO A 107 -10.64 7.64 -7.14
CA PRO A 107 -9.69 6.88 -6.33
C PRO A 107 -9.73 7.30 -4.86
N ASN A 108 -9.41 6.37 -3.96
CA ASN A 108 -9.12 6.67 -2.56
C ASN A 108 -7.60 6.65 -2.34
N SER A 109 -7.06 7.70 -1.70
CA SER A 109 -5.62 7.81 -1.42
C SER A 109 -5.14 6.97 -0.24
N GLU A 110 -6.05 6.49 0.61
CA GLU A 110 -5.75 5.64 1.77
C GLU A 110 -5.44 4.19 1.34
N LYS A 111 -4.62 3.49 2.15
CA LYS A 111 -4.23 2.08 1.90
C LYS A 111 -3.63 1.83 0.49
N THR A 112 -2.79 2.75 0.02
CA THR A 112 -2.07 2.71 -1.26
C THR A 112 -0.60 2.27 -1.14
N PHE A 113 -0.09 2.11 0.08
CA PHE A 113 1.20 1.48 0.37
C PHE A 113 1.29 0.04 -0.17
N THR A 114 2.48 -0.32 -0.68
CA THR A 114 2.67 -1.55 -1.45
C THR A 114 3.07 -2.74 -0.57
N ILE A 115 2.67 -3.95 -0.95
CA ILE A 115 3.31 -5.18 -0.44
C ILE A 115 4.77 -5.19 -0.91
N PRO A 116 5.77 -5.51 -0.06
CA PRO A 116 5.69 -6.08 1.29
C PRO A 116 5.74 -5.06 2.44
N SER A 117 5.59 -3.75 2.19
CA SER A 117 5.58 -2.73 3.26
C SER A 117 4.38 -2.84 4.23
N THR A 118 3.42 -3.72 3.92
CA THR A 118 2.35 -4.15 4.81
C THR A 118 2.81 -5.05 5.95
N ALA A 119 3.99 -5.66 5.85
CA ALA A 119 4.52 -6.54 6.89
C ALA A 119 4.76 -5.77 8.20
N SER A 120 4.14 -6.24 9.29
CA SER A 120 4.23 -5.59 10.61
C SER A 120 5.67 -5.50 11.11
N ARG A 121 6.50 -6.52 10.85
CA ARG A 121 7.89 -6.61 11.30
C ARG A 121 8.89 -5.79 10.47
N ALA A 122 8.53 -5.44 9.24
CA ALA A 122 9.37 -4.58 8.41
C ALA A 122 9.30 -3.12 8.90
N ILE A 123 10.37 -2.34 8.66
CA ILE A 123 10.33 -0.89 8.78
C ILE A 123 9.93 -0.33 7.41
N SER A 124 8.72 0.20 7.34
CA SER A 124 8.12 0.77 6.14
C SER A 124 8.37 2.26 6.08
N VAL A 125 8.83 2.74 4.93
CA VAL A 125 9.34 4.09 4.76
C VAL A 125 8.52 4.84 3.72
N GLY A 126 7.87 5.91 4.16
CA GLY A 126 7.23 6.90 3.28
C GLY A 126 8.24 7.92 2.74
N ALA A 127 7.82 8.73 1.78
CA ALA A 127 8.64 9.79 1.20
C ALA A 127 8.10 11.19 1.54
N TYR A 128 9.01 12.13 1.76
CA TYR A 128 8.71 13.55 1.81
C TYR A 128 9.70 14.35 0.96
N ASN A 129 9.35 15.60 0.65
CA ASN A 129 10.22 16.53 -0.02
C ASN A 129 11.05 17.31 1.00
N SER A 130 12.36 17.11 1.02
CA SER A 130 13.26 17.77 1.96
C SER A 130 13.49 19.25 1.68
N SER A 131 13.14 19.77 0.49
CA SER A 131 13.30 21.20 0.19
C SER A 131 12.30 22.09 0.94
N ASN A 132 11.15 21.54 1.31
CA ASN A 132 10.05 22.27 1.95
C ASN A 132 9.38 21.47 3.09
N ASN A 133 9.88 20.29 3.42
CA ASN A 133 9.35 19.37 4.41
C ASN A 133 7.88 18.96 4.17
N SER A 134 7.40 18.98 2.92
CA SER A 134 6.05 18.53 2.58
C SER A 134 6.00 17.03 2.30
N TYR A 135 4.88 16.39 2.67
CA TYR A 135 4.62 15.01 2.24
C TYR A 135 4.69 14.86 0.71
N ALA A 136 5.24 13.75 0.22
CA ALA A 136 5.32 13.50 -1.22
C ALA A 136 4.02 12.86 -1.73
N ALA A 137 3.37 13.49 -2.70
CA ALA A 137 2.05 13.07 -3.18
C ALA A 137 2.00 11.63 -3.73
N PHE A 138 3.11 11.11 -4.27
CA PHE A 138 3.21 9.72 -4.76
C PHE A 138 3.45 8.70 -3.64
N SER A 139 3.79 9.14 -2.42
CA SER A 139 4.07 8.21 -1.32
C SER A 139 2.79 7.46 -0.99
N GLY A 140 2.88 6.13 -0.86
CA GLY A 140 1.74 5.33 -0.44
C GLY A 140 1.34 5.67 0.99
N ARG A 141 0.04 5.72 1.25
CA ARG A 141 -0.54 5.86 2.60
C ARG A 141 -0.99 4.52 3.11
N GLY A 142 -0.81 4.27 4.39
CA GLY A 142 -1.25 3.03 5.02
C GLY A 142 -2.46 3.23 5.90
N TYR A 143 -2.29 2.91 7.17
CA TYR A 143 -3.29 3.05 8.21
C TYR A 143 -2.65 3.73 9.42
N SER A 144 -3.48 4.30 10.29
CA SER A 144 -3.11 4.63 11.66
C SER A 144 -4.20 4.12 12.58
N LEU A 145 -3.80 3.29 13.54
CA LEU A 145 -4.66 2.67 14.54
C LEU A 145 -4.15 3.06 15.90
N THR A 146 -4.91 3.92 16.59
CA THR A 146 -4.64 4.37 17.96
C THR A 146 -5.82 4.00 18.85
N GLY A 147 -5.57 3.24 19.91
CA GLY A 147 -6.61 2.81 20.84
C GLY A 147 -6.12 1.76 21.84
N ALA A 148 -6.86 1.54 22.93
CA ALA A 148 -6.58 0.50 23.93
C ALA A 148 -5.11 0.40 24.40
N GLY A 149 -4.41 1.55 24.50
CA GLY A 149 -3.03 1.62 24.95
C GLY A 149 -1.96 1.29 23.90
N PHE A 150 -2.32 1.10 22.62
CA PHE A 150 -1.38 0.90 21.53
C PHE A 150 -1.57 1.91 20.39
N ALA A 151 -0.49 2.12 19.63
CA ALA A 151 -0.49 2.92 18.42
C ALA A 151 0.32 2.19 17.33
N LEU A 152 -0.31 1.96 16.19
CA LEU A 152 0.29 1.29 15.03
C LEU A 152 0.03 2.12 13.78
N ALA A 153 1.04 2.28 12.94
CA ALA A 153 0.84 2.92 11.64
C ALA A 153 1.75 2.34 10.56
N LYS A 154 1.28 2.48 9.33
CA LYS A 154 2.10 2.32 8.13
C LYS A 154 1.95 3.58 7.26
N PRO A 155 3.05 4.13 6.71
CA PRO A 155 4.44 3.73 6.96
C PRO A 155 4.85 3.93 8.45
N ASP A 156 5.96 3.35 8.89
CA ASP A 156 6.42 3.55 10.27
C ASP A 156 7.02 4.96 10.41
N ILE A 157 7.83 5.38 9.46
CA ILE A 157 8.43 6.72 9.37
C ILE A 157 8.52 7.16 7.90
N CYS A 158 8.92 8.39 7.66
CA CYS A 158 9.24 8.88 6.32
C CYS A 158 10.66 9.46 6.23
N ALA A 159 11.21 9.49 5.02
CA ALA A 159 12.53 10.02 4.74
C ALA A 159 12.52 10.85 3.43
N PRO A 160 13.56 11.65 3.14
CA PRO A 160 13.65 12.38 1.87
C PRO A 160 13.54 11.43 0.68
N GLY A 161 12.59 11.68 -0.22
CA GLY A 161 12.39 10.85 -1.40
C GLY A 161 12.08 11.65 -2.68
N VAL A 162 12.20 12.98 -2.63
CA VAL A 162 11.97 13.87 -3.78
C VAL A 162 13.30 14.49 -4.19
N SER A 163 13.63 14.40 -5.47
CA SER A 163 14.83 15.01 -6.05
C SER A 163 16.13 14.62 -5.34
N ILE A 164 16.27 13.33 -4.99
CA ILE A 164 17.45 12.78 -4.33
C ILE A 164 18.56 12.59 -5.36
N ASN A 165 19.73 13.18 -5.10
CA ASN A 165 20.92 12.95 -5.92
C ASN A 165 21.60 11.65 -5.50
N ALA A 166 21.65 10.68 -6.40
CA ALA A 166 22.36 9.43 -6.22
C ALA A 166 23.20 9.14 -7.48
N GLY A 167 24.53 9.04 -7.32
CA GLY A 167 25.44 8.75 -8.44
C GLY A 167 25.42 9.82 -9.53
N GLY A 168 25.22 11.10 -9.17
CA GLY A 168 25.20 12.22 -10.13
C GLY A 168 23.88 12.38 -10.89
N ARG A 169 22.85 11.60 -10.57
CA ARG A 169 21.51 11.69 -11.16
C ARG A 169 20.47 11.95 -10.07
N THR A 170 19.40 12.65 -10.45
CA THR A 170 18.31 13.00 -9.55
C THR A 170 17.16 12.02 -9.72
N PHE A 171 16.67 11.48 -8.61
CA PHE A 171 15.56 10.53 -8.58
C PHE A 171 14.49 10.91 -7.57
N THR A 172 13.27 10.46 -7.83
CA THR A 172 12.10 10.68 -6.98
C THR A 172 11.36 9.36 -6.79
N GLY A 173 11.09 8.99 -5.54
CA GLY A 173 10.39 7.76 -5.19
C GLY A 173 10.67 7.31 -3.76
N THR A 174 9.76 6.52 -3.17
CA THR A 174 9.98 5.88 -1.86
C THR A 174 11.19 4.93 -1.90
N SER A 175 11.53 4.37 -3.07
CA SER A 175 12.77 3.63 -3.32
C SER A 175 14.05 4.42 -3.00
N PHE A 176 14.00 5.75 -3.01
CA PHE A 176 15.12 6.62 -2.62
C PHE A 176 15.00 7.15 -1.18
N ALA A 177 13.83 7.05 -0.56
CA ALA A 177 13.62 7.33 0.86
C ALA A 177 14.08 6.16 1.75
N THR A 178 13.77 4.91 1.36
CA THR A 178 14.13 3.70 2.12
C THR A 178 15.62 3.61 2.48
N PRO A 179 16.57 3.88 1.56
CA PRO A 179 18.00 3.79 1.85
C PRO A 179 18.49 4.76 2.95
N PHE A 180 17.85 5.91 3.15
CA PHE A 180 18.18 6.80 4.27
C PHE A 180 17.94 6.13 5.63
N VAL A 181 16.80 5.42 5.74
CA VAL A 181 16.47 4.66 6.95
C VAL A 181 17.39 3.45 7.08
N THR A 182 17.69 2.75 5.99
CA THR A 182 18.64 1.62 6.00
C THR A 182 20.04 2.03 6.44
N GLY A 183 20.57 3.15 5.94
CA GLY A 183 21.88 3.67 6.37
C GLY A 183 21.88 4.12 7.82
N SER A 184 20.77 4.73 8.28
CA SER A 184 20.60 5.11 9.68
C SER A 184 20.55 3.89 10.60
N ALA A 185 19.83 2.85 10.20
CA ALA A 185 19.80 1.57 10.88
C ALA A 185 21.20 0.95 10.99
N ALA A 186 21.99 0.98 9.92
CA ALA A 186 23.36 0.47 9.92
C ALA A 186 24.26 1.21 10.91
N ILE A 187 24.20 2.56 10.95
CA ILE A 187 24.96 3.37 11.92
C ILE A 187 24.51 3.08 13.35
N MET A 188 23.21 2.95 13.58
CA MET A 188 22.68 2.58 14.90
C MET A 188 23.15 1.19 15.31
N MET A 189 23.12 0.21 14.41
CA MET A 189 23.63 -1.14 14.66
C MET A 189 25.15 -1.17 14.89
N GLU A 190 25.93 -0.32 14.23
CA GLU A 190 27.36 -0.15 14.55
C GLU A 190 27.53 0.35 15.99
N TRP A 191 26.79 1.40 16.36
CA TRP A 191 26.82 1.92 17.73
C TRP A 191 26.39 0.88 18.77
N GLY A 192 25.29 0.16 18.54
CA GLY A 192 24.77 -0.83 19.47
C GLY A 192 25.62 -2.10 19.50
N ILE A 193 25.75 -2.78 18.36
CA ILE A 193 26.28 -4.13 18.27
C ILE A 193 27.82 -4.10 18.22
N VAL A 194 28.41 -3.32 17.32
CA VAL A 194 29.87 -3.33 17.10
C VAL A 194 30.61 -2.63 18.24
N ARG A 195 30.11 -1.49 18.72
CA ARG A 195 30.71 -0.74 19.83
C ARG A 195 30.24 -1.21 21.22
N GLY A 196 29.41 -2.25 21.29
CA GLY A 196 29.02 -2.91 22.53
C GLY A 196 28.03 -2.14 23.42
N ASN A 197 27.38 -1.09 22.92
CA ASN A 197 26.39 -0.33 23.70
C ASN A 197 25.05 -1.08 23.86
N ASP A 198 24.67 -1.86 22.85
CA ASP A 198 23.44 -2.66 22.81
C ASP A 198 23.54 -3.79 21.77
N PRO A 199 23.98 -5.00 22.17
CA PRO A 199 24.15 -6.14 21.25
C PRO A 199 22.87 -6.63 20.56
N PHE A 200 21.69 -6.19 21.04
CA PHE A 200 20.38 -6.63 20.54
C PHE A 200 19.62 -5.54 19.78
N LEU A 201 20.31 -4.50 19.28
CA LEU A 201 19.71 -3.37 18.58
C LEU A 201 19.29 -3.71 17.13
N TYR A 202 18.27 -4.55 16.99
CA TYR A 202 17.68 -4.95 15.71
C TYR A 202 16.17 -5.22 15.84
N GLY A 203 15.50 -5.56 14.74
CA GLY A 203 14.07 -5.89 14.72
C GLY A 203 13.19 -4.76 15.27
N GLU A 204 12.22 -5.11 16.11
CA GLU A 204 11.32 -4.13 16.74
C GLU A 204 12.06 -3.15 17.65
N LYS A 205 13.20 -3.54 18.25
CA LYS A 205 13.98 -2.64 19.11
C LYS A 205 14.56 -1.49 18.31
N LEU A 206 15.21 -1.78 17.19
CA LEU A 206 15.71 -0.75 16.28
C LEU A 206 14.56 0.13 15.74
N LYS A 207 13.44 -0.49 15.33
CA LYS A 207 12.25 0.24 14.88
C LYS A 207 11.74 1.21 15.96
N ALA A 208 11.67 0.78 17.21
CA ALA A 208 11.21 1.62 18.32
C ALA A 208 12.12 2.84 18.54
N TYR A 209 13.44 2.68 18.41
CA TYR A 209 14.39 3.80 18.51
C TYR A 209 14.21 4.80 17.35
N LEU A 210 14.03 4.30 16.13
CA LEU A 210 13.75 5.12 14.95
C LEU A 210 12.46 5.91 15.10
N ILE A 211 11.39 5.26 15.58
CA ILE A 211 10.09 5.88 15.87
C ILE A 211 10.23 6.96 16.96
N ASN A 212 10.90 6.64 18.07
CA ASN A 212 11.09 7.58 19.19
C ASN A 212 11.86 8.84 18.78
N GLY A 213 12.82 8.71 17.85
CA GLY A 213 13.58 9.83 17.33
C GLY A 213 12.88 10.64 16.24
N ALA A 214 11.82 10.11 15.62
CA ALA A 214 11.17 10.71 14.47
C ALA A 214 10.59 12.11 14.79
N LYS A 215 10.58 12.99 13.79
CA LYS A 215 10.09 14.37 13.93
C LYS A 215 8.84 14.60 13.06
N PRO A 216 7.73 15.11 13.61
CA PRO A 216 6.57 15.45 12.82
C PRO A 216 6.91 16.42 11.68
N LEU A 217 6.34 16.18 10.48
CA LEU A 217 6.45 17.14 9.37
C LEU A 217 5.50 18.34 9.61
N PRO A 218 5.79 19.53 9.04
CA PRO A 218 4.85 20.64 9.03
C PRO A 218 3.47 20.21 8.53
N GLY A 219 2.42 20.53 9.30
CA GLY A 219 1.04 20.12 9.00
C GLY A 219 0.64 18.72 9.48
N TYR A 220 1.58 17.89 9.96
CA TYR A 220 1.35 16.52 10.43
C TYR A 220 1.69 16.38 11.93
N LYS A 221 1.10 17.24 12.77
CA LYS A 221 1.39 17.26 14.23
C LYS A 221 0.83 16.05 14.98
N GLU A 222 -0.27 15.49 14.49
CA GLU A 222 -0.89 14.29 15.05
C GLU A 222 -0.15 13.06 14.50
N VAL A 223 0.59 12.39 15.38
CA VAL A 223 1.34 11.18 15.07
C VAL A 223 0.96 10.06 16.06
N PRO A 224 0.91 8.80 15.59
CA PRO A 224 1.17 8.41 14.21
C PRO A 224 -0.03 8.70 13.28
N ASN A 225 0.23 8.87 11.99
CA ASN A 225 -0.79 9.00 10.96
C ASN A 225 -0.48 8.14 9.72
N ALA A 226 -1.49 7.91 8.86
CA ALA A 226 -1.38 7.01 7.70
C ALA A 226 -0.45 7.54 6.58
N SER A 227 -0.05 8.82 6.62
CA SER A 227 0.82 9.44 5.61
C SER A 227 2.29 9.37 5.99
N THR A 228 2.66 9.95 7.13
CA THR A 228 4.05 10.11 7.57
C THR A 228 4.47 9.08 8.62
N GLY A 229 3.56 8.22 9.06
CA GLY A 229 3.78 7.35 10.21
C GLY A 229 4.01 8.18 11.47
N TRP A 230 5.10 7.88 12.17
CA TRP A 230 5.58 8.59 13.34
C TRP A 230 6.35 9.88 13.03
N GLY A 231 6.62 10.15 11.74
CA GLY A 231 7.26 11.38 11.28
C GLY A 231 8.51 11.14 10.43
N ALA A 232 9.26 12.21 10.19
CA ALA A 232 10.51 12.19 9.46
C ALA A 232 11.64 11.57 10.30
N LEU A 233 12.43 10.70 9.67
CA LEU A 233 13.65 10.12 10.21
C LEU A 233 14.57 11.20 10.83
N CYS A 234 15.02 10.97 12.07
CA CYS A 234 16.07 11.77 12.70
C CYS A 234 17.01 10.86 13.50
N THR A 235 18.05 10.37 12.85
CA THR A 235 19.01 9.39 13.41
C THR A 235 19.64 9.86 14.71
N ARG A 236 19.95 11.16 14.83
CA ARG A 236 20.51 11.75 16.06
C ARG A 236 19.56 11.59 17.24
N SER A 237 18.28 11.89 17.05
CA SER A 237 17.27 11.74 18.12
C SER A 237 16.86 10.28 18.36
N SER A 238 17.17 9.38 17.42
CA SER A 238 16.92 7.95 17.57
C SER A 238 17.98 7.24 18.42
N LEU A 239 19.16 7.84 18.62
CA LEU A 239 20.18 7.30 19.50
C LEU A 239 20.00 7.84 20.94
N PRO A 240 20.23 7.03 21.99
CA PRO A 240 20.13 7.44 23.38
C PRO A 240 21.43 8.14 23.83
N LEU A 241 21.78 9.24 23.17
CA LEU A 241 23.01 10.02 23.39
C LEU A 241 22.74 11.32 24.12
#